data_AF-A0A1G1HPZ8-F1
#
_entry.id   AF-A0A1G1HPZ8-F1
#
_cell.length_a   1.000
_cell.length_b   1.000
_cell.length_c   1.000
_cell.angle_alpha   90.00
_cell.angle_beta   90.00
_cell.angle_gamma   90.00
#
_symmetry.space_group_name_H-M   'P 1'
#
loop_
_entity.id
_entity.type
_entity.pdbx_description
1 polymer ?
#
loop_
_entity_poly.entity_id
_entity_poly.type
_entity_poly.pdbx_seq_one_letter_code
_entity_poly.pdbx_strand_id
1 'polypeptide(L)'
;MRRSPAVAGQFYQSTASKLAQQVKQYINITAVKEHAIGILSPHAGLIYSGSVAGEVYSAIQFPKTFVLIGPNHTGIGAKVSMMAS
;
A
#
# COMPACT_ATOMS: atom_id res chain seq x y z
N MET A 1 -4.38 7.45 19.57
CA MET A 1 -3.19 7.97 18.86
C MET A 1 -3.46 8.02 17.35
N ARG A 2 -3.22 9.15 16.67
CA ARG A 2 -3.23 9.19 15.20
C ARG A 2 -1.80 9.02 14.67
N ARG A 3 -1.56 7.97 13.88
CA ARG A 3 -0.24 7.72 13.27
C ARG A 3 -0.04 8.60 12.04
N SER A 4 0.94 9.50 12.11
CA SER A 4 1.37 10.28 10.94
C SER A 4 2.11 9.41 9.92
N PRO A 5 2.05 9.74 8.62
CA PRO A 5 2.75 9.00 7.58
C PRO A 5 4.27 9.18 7.68
N ALA A 6 4.97 8.15 8.14
CA ALA A 6 6.39 8.23 8.52
C ALA A 6 7.37 8.43 7.35
N VAL A 7 6.96 8.13 6.11
CA VAL A 7 7.82 8.14 4.91
C VAL A 7 7.27 9.02 3.78
N ALA A 8 6.29 9.86 4.07
CA ALA A 8 5.74 10.82 3.11
C ALA A 8 6.84 11.81 2.67
N GLY A 9 6.95 12.04 1.36
CA GLY A 9 8.01 12.86 0.76
C GLY A 9 9.31 12.11 0.49
N GLN A 10 9.44 10.85 0.95
CA GLN A 10 10.60 10.00 0.67
C GLN A 10 10.21 8.84 -0.26
N PHE A 11 9.22 8.04 0.14
CA PHE A 11 8.81 6.85 -0.62
C PHE A 11 7.74 7.19 -1.66
N TYR A 12 7.00 8.26 -1.42
CA TYR A 12 5.90 8.73 -2.23
C TYR A 12 5.68 10.22 -2.00
N GLN A 13 4.91 10.88 -2.87
CA GLN A 13 4.67 12.32 -2.79
C GLN A 13 4.05 12.75 -1.44
N SER A 14 4.54 13.84 -0.85
CA SER A 14 4.23 14.23 0.53
C SER A 14 2.80 14.76 0.76
N THR A 15 2.11 15.20 -0.29
CA THR A 15 0.74 15.72 -0.19
C THR A 15 -0.26 14.72 -0.75
N ALA A 16 -1.46 14.67 -0.16
CA ALA A 16 -2.52 13.79 -0.62
C ALA A 16 -2.88 13.99 -2.10
N SER A 17 -2.92 15.24 -2.57
CA SER A 17 -3.22 15.56 -3.97
C SER A 17 -2.16 15.03 -4.94
N LYS A 18 -0.88 15.24 -4.64
CA LYS A 18 0.23 14.76 -5.47
C LYS A 18 0.35 13.24 -5.40
N LEU A 19 0.13 12.65 -4.23
CA LEU A 19 0.10 11.20 -4.06
C LEU A 19 -1.02 10.56 -4.90
N ALA A 20 -2.22 11.12 -4.88
CA ALA A 20 -3.32 10.64 -5.70
C ALA A 20 -3.00 10.70 -7.20
N GLN A 21 -2.36 11.79 -7.66
CA GLN A 21 -1.90 11.89 -9.05
C GLN A 21 -0.83 10.85 -9.38
N GLN A 22 0.14 10.65 -8.48
CA GLN A 22 1.18 9.63 -8.65
C GLN A 22 0.57 8.23 -8.74
N VAL A 23 -0.36 7.87 -7.83
CA VAL A 23 -1.01 6.55 -7.84
C VAL A 23 -1.80 6.31 -9.13
N LYS A 24 -2.51 7.33 -9.64
CA LYS A 24 -3.27 7.22 -10.91
C LYS A 24 -2.43 6.77 -12.09
N GLN A 25 -1.12 7.07 -12.10
CA GLN A 25 -0.20 6.65 -13.16
C GLN A 25 0.03 5.12 -13.20
N TYR A 26 -0.30 4.42 -12.10
CA TYR A 26 -0.10 2.98 -11.98
C TYR A 26 -1.41 2.19 -12.03
N ILE A 27 -2.57 2.85 -12.07
CA ILE A 27 -3.86 2.15 -12.06
C ILE A 27 -4.24 1.70 -13.46
N ASN A 28 -4.45 0.39 -13.59
CA ASN A 28 -4.98 -0.24 -14.79
C ASN A 28 -6.51 -0.30 -14.71
N ILE A 29 -7.19 0.67 -15.33
CA ILE A 29 -8.66 0.77 -15.29
C ILE A 29 -9.37 -0.32 -16.09
N THR A 30 -8.66 -1.06 -16.95
CA THR A 30 -9.23 -2.14 -17.77
C THR A 30 -9.01 -3.53 -17.16
N ALA A 31 -8.34 -3.60 -16.00
CA ALA A 31 -8.11 -4.85 -15.30
C ALA A 31 -9.42 -5.54 -14.93
N VAL A 32 -9.50 -6.84 -15.21
CA VAL A 32 -10.60 -7.69 -14.73
C VAL A 32 -10.41 -7.90 -13.24
N LYS A 33 -11.46 -7.66 -12.46
CA LYS A 33 -11.40 -7.73 -11.00
C LYS A 33 -11.79 -9.10 -10.47
N GLU A 34 -10.92 -9.66 -9.65
CA GLU A 34 -11.11 -10.93 -8.98
C GLU A 34 -11.42 -10.75 -7.50
N HIS A 35 -12.17 -11.69 -6.93
CA HIS A 35 -12.36 -11.76 -5.49
C HIS A 35 -11.13 -12.45 -4.87
N ALA A 36 -10.22 -11.65 -4.31
CA ALA A 36 -9.01 -12.14 -3.66
C ALA A 36 -9.18 -12.21 -2.13
N ILE A 37 -8.92 -13.38 -1.54
CA ILE A 37 -8.83 -13.54 -0.07
C ILE A 37 -7.56 -12.86 0.48
N GLY A 38 -6.49 -12.84 -0.32
CA GLY A 38 -5.24 -12.16 0.00
C GLY A 38 -4.47 -11.78 -1.25
N ILE A 39 -3.64 -10.75 -1.14
CA ILE A 39 -2.73 -10.29 -2.17
C ILE A 39 -1.33 -10.08 -1.60
N LEU A 40 -0.32 -10.16 -2.45
CA LEU A 40 1.03 -9.75 -2.13
C LEU A 40 1.37 -8.50 -2.95
N SER A 41 1.77 -7.43 -2.28
CA SER A 41 2.18 -6.18 -2.92
C SER A 41 3.57 -5.78 -2.43
N PRO A 42 4.43 -5.26 -3.31
CA PRO A 42 5.71 -4.68 -2.88
C PRO A 42 5.49 -3.41 -2.04
N HIS A 43 6.50 -3.02 -1.27
CA HIS A 43 6.46 -1.87 -0.36
C HIS A 43 7.68 -0.93 -0.49
N ALA A 44 8.39 -0.98 -1.62
CA ALA A 44 9.43 0.00 -1.93
C ALA A 44 8.81 1.36 -2.26
N GLY A 45 9.65 2.38 -2.46
CA GLY A 45 9.18 3.68 -2.98
C GLY A 45 8.42 3.51 -4.29
N LEU A 46 7.35 4.31 -4.49
CA LEU A 46 6.44 4.15 -5.63
C LEU A 46 7.14 4.33 -6.99
N ILE A 47 8.25 5.06 -7.05
CA ILE A 47 9.06 5.17 -8.27
C ILE A 47 9.63 3.81 -8.71
N TYR A 48 9.87 2.88 -7.78
CA TYR A 48 10.43 1.56 -8.05
C TYR A 48 9.36 0.48 -8.18
N SER A 49 8.34 0.52 -7.32
CA SER A 49 7.36 -0.58 -7.21
C SER A 49 5.92 -0.17 -7.48
N GLY A 50 5.67 1.08 -7.88
CA GLY A 50 4.33 1.61 -8.08
C GLY A 50 3.54 0.88 -9.16
N SER A 51 4.17 0.57 -10.30
CA SER A 51 3.53 -0.17 -11.39
C SER A 51 3.09 -1.57 -10.98
N VAL A 52 3.97 -2.31 -10.29
CA VAL A 52 3.66 -3.67 -9.80
C VAL A 52 2.53 -3.64 -8.76
N ALA A 53 2.59 -2.72 -7.79
CA ALA A 53 1.50 -2.54 -6.83
C ALA A 53 0.20 -2.15 -7.55
N GLY A 54 0.29 -1.27 -8.54
CA GLY A 54 -0.81 -0.81 -9.37
C GLY A 54 -1.56 -1.94 -10.06
N GLU A 55 -0.85 -2.88 -10.70
CA GLU A 55 -1.47 -4.06 -11.32
C GLU A 55 -2.22 -4.92 -10.27
N VAL A 56 -1.60 -5.19 -9.13
CA VAL A 56 -2.22 -6.00 -8.06
C VAL A 56 -3.50 -5.34 -7.53
N TYR A 57 -3.46 -4.05 -7.18
CA TYR A 57 -4.64 -3.35 -6.66
C TYR A 57 -5.70 -3.11 -7.74
N SER A 58 -5.32 -3.01 -9.01
CA SER A 58 -6.29 -2.84 -10.10
C SER A 58 -7.10 -4.12 -10.36
N ALA A 59 -6.49 -5.28 -10.14
CA ALA A 59 -7.06 -6.59 -10.42
C ALA A 59 -7.95 -7.16 -9.29
N ILE A 60 -8.18 -6.44 -8.19
CA ILE A 60 -9.00 -6.96 -7.09
C ILE A 60 -10.32 -6.21 -6.88
N GLN A 61 -11.32 -6.97 -6.45
CA GLN A 61 -12.53 -6.44 -5.84
C GLN A 61 -12.20 -5.98 -4.41
N PHE A 62 -12.37 -4.70 -4.13
CA PHE A 62 -11.98 -4.14 -2.84
C PHE A 62 -12.94 -4.62 -1.73
N PRO A 63 -12.42 -5.28 -0.67
CA PRO A 63 -13.24 -5.59 0.48
C PRO A 63 -13.56 -4.32 1.28
N LYS A 64 -14.57 -4.41 2.15
CA LYS A 64 -14.88 -3.34 3.13
C LYS A 64 -13.75 -3.15 4.16
N THR A 65 -12.98 -4.22 4.43
CA THR A 65 -11.95 -4.23 5.46
C THR A 65 -10.68 -4.86 4.91
N PHE A 66 -9.56 -4.17 5.08
CA PHE A 66 -8.23 -4.66 4.75
C PHE A 66 -7.47 -5.01 6.03
N VAL A 67 -6.80 -6.17 6.02
CA VAL A 67 -5.78 -6.52 7.02
C VAL A 67 -4.42 -6.40 6.34
N LEU A 68 -3.64 -5.39 6.73
CA LEU A 68 -2.30 -5.17 6.18
C LEU A 68 -1.26 -5.84 7.09
N ILE A 69 -0.52 -6.80 6.54
CA ILE A 69 0.54 -7.52 7.23
C ILE A 69 1.86 -7.15 6.54
N GLY A 70 2.82 -6.64 7.31
CA GLY A 70 4.14 -6.29 6.81
C GLY A 70 5.23 -6.69 7.80
N PRO A 71 6.44 -6.97 7.31
CA PRO A 71 7.57 -7.30 8.18
C PRO A 71 7.99 -6.08 9.00
N ASN A 72 8.57 -6.35 10.17
CA ASN A 72 9.26 -5.34 10.95
C ASN A 72 10.74 -5.28 10.54
N HIS A 73 11.11 -4.22 9.82
CA HIS A 73 12.49 -4.02 9.34
C HIS A 73 13.46 -3.49 10.42
N THR A 74 12.97 -3.10 11.60
CA THR A 74 13.83 -2.62 12.69
C THR A 74 14.47 -3.77 13.48
N GLY A 75 13.88 -4.96 13.44
CA GLY A 75 14.27 -6.10 14.28
C GLY A 75 13.91 -5.95 15.77
N ILE A 76 13.22 -4.88 16.16
CA ILE A 76 12.89 -4.57 17.57
C ILE A 76 11.41 -4.82 17.84
N GLY A 77 11.10 -5.54 18.91
CA GLY A 77 9.73 -5.71 19.41
C GLY A 77 9.25 -7.16 19.45
N ALA A 78 7.94 -7.34 19.63
CA ALA A 78 7.31 -8.66 19.66
C ALA A 78 7.27 -9.33 18.28
N LYS A 79 7.05 -10.65 18.25
CA LYS A 79 6.92 -11.44 17.00
C LYS A 79 5.77 -10.97 16.12
N VAL A 80 4.68 -10.52 16.74
CA VAL A 80 3.51 -9.91 16.09
C VAL A 80 3.07 -8.74 16.95
N SER A 81 2.74 -7.62 16.31
CA SER A 81 2.27 -6.41 17.00
C SER A 81 1.13 -5.76 16.21
N MET A 82 0.18 -5.18 16.93
CA MET A 82 -0.91 -4.39 16.37
C MET A 82 -0.91 -3.02 17.05
N MET A 83 -1.12 -1.97 16.28
CA MET A 83 -1.41 -0.66 16.85
C MET A 83 -2.86 -0.66 17.32
N ALA A 84 -3.07 -0.72 18.63
CA ALA A 84 -4.37 -0.42 19.22
C ALA A 84 -4.55 1.12 19.22
N SER A 85 -5.77 1.55 18.91
CA SER A 85 -6.19 2.94 18.63
C SER A 85 -5.57 3.99 19.54
#